data_AF-M8A0X2-F1
#
_entry.id   AF-M8A0X2-F1
#
_cell.length_a   1.000
_cell.length_b   1.000
_cell.length_c   1.000
_cell.angle_alpha   90.00
_cell.angle_beta   90.00
_cell.angle_gamma   90.00
#
_symmetry.space_group_name_H-M   'P 1'
#
loop_
_entity.id
_entity.type
_entity.pdbx_description
1 polymer ?
#
loop_
_entity_poly.entity_id
_entity_poly.type
_entity_poly.pdbx_seq_one_letter_code
_entity_poly.pdbx_strand_id
1 'polypeptide(L)'
;MCGNLTISDPFWLTDKVTGRSCGSADSYPDFGVACSNNSYPTLRSSIPLNNGFRILNISYEERSFHAVDLGKLDVLSATDKCRAAFYNTSVKLNHRFKIAPVNLNLILYNCTEESGAAAAARRNGELAQTRVSCGNEWAVLARAGVPHDVTGKYAGYALEGCDASVIPVLGSSAGVNASDYEQLFKDGFLLTWDRPPGTVQSVNATY
;
A
#
# COMPACT_ATOMS: atom_id res chain seq x y z
N MET A 1 -13.29 2.86 19.06
CA MET A 1 -11.95 3.42 18.74
C MET A 1 -10.96 2.29 18.57
N CYS A 2 -9.85 2.54 17.87
CA CYS A 2 -8.69 1.66 17.83
C CYS A 2 -7.42 2.50 17.96
N GLY A 3 -6.73 2.39 19.10
CA GLY A 3 -5.67 3.33 19.46
C GLY A 3 -6.22 4.76 19.47
N ASN A 4 -5.59 5.64 18.69
CA ASN A 4 -5.99 7.05 18.58
C ASN A 4 -7.00 7.32 17.46
N LEU A 5 -7.49 6.29 16.76
CA LEU A 5 -8.37 6.47 15.60
C LEU A 5 -9.83 6.11 15.93
N THR A 6 -10.72 6.99 15.51
CA THR A 6 -12.16 6.74 15.49
C THR A 6 -12.51 5.95 14.24
N ILE A 7 -13.05 4.75 14.45
CA ILE A 7 -13.53 3.85 13.40
C ILE A 7 -15.04 3.99 13.35
N SER A 8 -15.54 4.46 12.23
CA SER A 8 -16.94 4.77 11.95
C SER A 8 -17.30 4.27 10.55
N ASP A 9 -18.59 4.20 10.25
CA ASP A 9 -19.10 3.88 8.92
C ASP A 9 -18.34 4.64 7.80
N PRO A 10 -17.90 3.97 6.72
CA PRO A 10 -18.15 2.56 6.37
C PRO A 10 -17.10 1.57 6.90
N PHE A 11 -16.24 1.98 7.83
CA PHE A 11 -15.29 1.08 8.50
C PHE A 11 -15.89 0.54 9.80
N TRP A 12 -15.58 -0.70 10.14
CA TRP A 12 -16.06 -1.31 11.38
C TRP A 12 -14.98 -2.19 12.00
N LEU A 13 -15.02 -2.33 13.33
CA LEU A 13 -14.05 -3.15 14.06
C LEU A 13 -14.41 -4.62 13.96
N THR A 14 -13.51 -5.42 13.40
CA THR A 14 -13.63 -6.88 13.40
C THR A 14 -13.42 -7.40 14.82
N ASP A 15 -14.49 -7.79 15.48
CA ASP A 15 -14.44 -8.48 16.77
C ASP A 15 -14.17 -9.98 16.57
N LYS A 16 -13.19 -10.52 17.32
CA LYS A 16 -12.86 -11.95 17.33
C LYS A 16 -13.94 -12.81 18.02
N VAL A 17 -14.78 -12.20 18.86
CA VAL A 17 -15.83 -12.90 19.63
C VAL A 17 -17.15 -12.99 18.87
N THR A 18 -17.60 -11.88 18.27
CA THR A 18 -18.90 -11.82 17.58
C THR A 18 -18.83 -11.96 16.07
N GLY A 19 -17.62 -12.01 15.49
CA GLY A 19 -17.31 -12.21 14.06
C GLY A 19 -18.51 -11.91 13.17
N ARG A 20 -18.69 -10.64 12.78
CA ARG A 20 -19.90 -10.09 12.14
C ARG A 20 -20.75 -11.17 11.47
N SER A 21 -21.99 -11.34 11.94
CA SER A 21 -23.03 -12.04 11.19
C SER A 21 -23.04 -11.46 9.79
N CYS A 22 -22.79 -12.28 8.76
CA CYS A 22 -22.90 -11.88 7.36
C CYS A 22 -24.19 -11.07 7.23
N GLY A 23 -24.07 -9.75 7.02
CA GLY A 23 -25.23 -8.88 6.89
C GLY A 23 -26.09 -9.36 5.74
N SER A 24 -27.38 -9.02 5.75
CA SER A 24 -28.25 -9.34 4.61
C SER A 24 -27.63 -8.83 3.31
N ALA A 25 -27.89 -9.54 2.21
CA ALA A 25 -27.34 -9.27 0.88
C ALA A 25 -27.57 -7.83 0.36
N ASP A 26 -28.39 -7.05 1.06
CA ASP A 26 -28.77 -5.67 0.76
C ASP A 26 -27.90 -4.62 1.47
N SER A 27 -26.99 -5.03 2.36
CA SER A 27 -26.04 -4.13 3.04
C SER A 27 -24.71 -4.09 2.29
N TYR A 28 -24.32 -2.88 1.87
CA TYR A 28 -23.04 -2.60 1.21
C TYR A 28 -21.87 -3.23 1.97
N PRO A 29 -20.81 -3.74 1.31
CA PRO A 29 -19.71 -4.37 2.02
C PRO A 29 -18.88 -3.33 2.77
N ASP A 30 -19.19 -3.15 4.05
CA ASP A 30 -18.40 -2.30 4.95
C ASP A 30 -16.98 -2.86 5.15
N PHE A 31 -16.03 -1.97 5.41
CA PHE A 31 -14.62 -2.31 5.51
C PHE A 31 -14.26 -2.82 6.91
N GLY A 32 -14.02 -4.13 7.02
CA GLY A 32 -13.59 -4.75 8.28
C GLY A 32 -12.16 -4.35 8.65
N VAL A 33 -12.00 -3.79 9.85
CA VAL A 33 -10.73 -3.31 10.42
C VAL A 33 -10.41 -4.13 11.65
N ALA A 34 -9.28 -4.82 11.65
CA ALA A 34 -8.79 -5.50 12.84
C ALA A 34 -8.10 -4.51 13.77
N CYS A 35 -8.32 -4.67 15.07
CA CYS A 35 -7.70 -3.85 16.11
C CYS A 35 -7.16 -4.74 17.24
N SER A 36 -5.90 -5.16 17.10
CA SER A 36 -5.27 -6.01 18.12
C SER A 36 -4.78 -5.17 19.29
N ASN A 37 -5.15 -5.55 20.52
CA ASN A 37 -4.74 -4.92 21.77
C ASN A 37 -4.95 -3.40 21.81
N ASN A 38 -5.98 -2.90 21.12
CA ASN A 38 -6.25 -1.47 20.98
C ASN A 38 -5.04 -0.63 20.50
N SER A 39 -4.16 -1.22 19.69
CA SER A 39 -2.90 -0.59 19.26
C SER A 39 -3.08 0.31 18.03
N TYR A 40 -3.31 -0.29 16.87
CA TYR A 40 -3.55 0.42 15.62
C TYR A 40 -4.51 -0.36 14.71
N PRO A 41 -5.34 0.35 13.93
CA PRO A 41 -6.26 -0.28 12.99
C PRO A 41 -5.52 -0.87 11.79
N THR A 42 -5.95 -2.06 11.37
CA THR A 42 -5.36 -2.78 10.24
C THR A 42 -6.40 -3.30 9.26
N LEU A 43 -6.13 -3.14 7.96
CA LEU A 43 -6.87 -3.75 6.86
C LEU A 43 -6.19 -5.04 6.45
N ARG A 44 -6.97 -6.08 6.18
CA ARG A 44 -6.44 -7.35 5.68
C ARG A 44 -6.00 -7.22 4.22
N SER A 45 -4.91 -7.89 3.87
CA SER A 45 -4.52 -8.11 2.46
C SER A 45 -5.54 -9.00 1.74
N SER A 46 -5.84 -8.68 0.48
CA SER A 46 -6.62 -9.54 -0.43
C SER A 46 -5.87 -10.82 -0.77
N ILE A 47 -4.53 -10.79 -0.77
CA ILE A 47 -3.69 -11.99 -0.92
C ILE A 47 -3.66 -12.73 0.42
N PRO A 48 -4.02 -14.04 0.46
CA PRO A 48 -3.96 -14.84 1.68
C PRO A 48 -2.58 -14.84 2.32
N LEU A 49 -2.55 -14.87 3.66
CA LEU A 49 -1.33 -14.96 4.49
C LEU A 49 -0.32 -13.81 4.31
N ASN A 50 -0.65 -12.78 3.52
CA ASN A 50 0.18 -11.59 3.38
C ASN A 50 -0.16 -10.56 4.44
N ASN A 51 0.86 -9.79 4.83
CA ASN A 51 0.70 -8.65 5.70
C ASN A 51 -0.27 -7.65 5.07
N GLY A 52 -1.20 -7.15 5.87
CA GLY A 52 -2.16 -6.16 5.44
C GLY A 52 -1.59 -4.73 5.45
N PHE A 53 -2.46 -3.80 5.77
CA PHE A 53 -2.14 -2.38 5.85
C PHE A 53 -2.45 -1.87 7.24
N ARG A 54 -1.58 -1.02 7.80
CA ARG A 54 -1.93 -0.22 8.97
C ARG A 54 -2.51 1.11 8.50
N ILE A 55 -3.66 1.48 9.05
CA ILE A 55 -4.27 2.79 8.80
C ILE A 55 -3.63 3.81 9.76
N LEU A 56 -3.18 4.93 9.21
CA LEU A 56 -2.56 6.04 9.95
C LEU A 56 -3.57 7.12 10.32
N ASN A 57 -4.47 7.47 9.39
CA ASN A 57 -5.54 8.43 9.59
C ASN A 57 -6.70 8.12 8.64
N ILE A 58 -7.88 8.69 8.89
CA ILE A 58 -9.06 8.58 8.01
C ILE A 58 -9.70 9.96 7.90
N SER A 59 -9.98 10.40 6.68
CA SER A 59 -10.87 11.52 6.38
C SER A 59 -12.17 10.98 5.80
N TYR A 60 -13.23 10.98 6.62
CA TYR A 60 -14.55 10.49 6.20
C TYR A 60 -15.22 11.42 5.19
N GLU A 61 -15.00 12.73 5.34
CA GLU A 61 -15.52 13.76 4.42
C GLU A 61 -14.92 13.58 3.02
N GLU A 62 -13.59 13.47 2.95
CA GLU A 62 -12.85 13.31 1.68
C GLU A 62 -12.89 11.87 1.14
N ARG A 63 -13.47 10.94 1.90
CA ARG A 63 -13.47 9.50 1.61
C ARG A 63 -12.08 8.97 1.28
N SER A 64 -11.12 9.38 2.10
CA SER A 64 -9.71 9.02 1.93
C SER A 64 -9.04 8.65 3.26
N PHE A 65 -7.98 7.86 3.19
CA PHE A 65 -7.23 7.45 4.37
C PHE A 65 -5.77 7.19 4.02
N HIS A 66 -4.87 7.50 4.95
CA HIS A 66 -3.46 7.17 4.82
C HIS A 66 -3.20 5.77 5.37
N ALA A 67 -2.40 5.00 4.65
CA ALA A 67 -2.02 3.65 5.07
C ALA A 67 -0.55 3.35 4.75
N VAL A 68 0.02 2.43 5.53
CA VAL A 68 1.33 1.84 5.28
C VAL A 68 1.19 0.36 4.93
N ASP A 69 1.96 -0.10 3.96
CA ASP A 69 2.05 -1.53 3.63
C ASP A 69 2.97 -2.21 4.65
N LEU A 70 2.36 -3.01 5.55
CA LEU A 70 3.10 -3.68 6.62
C LEU A 70 4.13 -4.68 6.07
N GLY A 71 3.91 -5.24 4.89
CA GLY A 71 4.90 -6.12 4.25
C GLY A 71 6.16 -5.37 3.82
N LYS A 72 6.01 -4.11 3.39
CA LYS A 72 7.15 -3.25 3.01
C LYS A 72 7.91 -2.77 4.24
N LEU A 73 7.21 -2.45 5.32
CA LEU A 73 7.87 -2.11 6.59
C LEU A 73 8.66 -3.28 7.17
N ASP A 74 8.11 -4.50 7.12
CA ASP A 74 8.80 -5.69 7.62
C ASP A 74 10.13 -5.94 6.90
N VAL A 75 10.22 -5.66 5.59
CA VAL A 75 11.45 -5.83 4.80
C VAL A 75 12.59 -4.94 5.27
N LEU A 76 12.30 -3.81 5.93
CA LEU A 76 13.32 -2.95 6.55
C LEU A 76 14.01 -3.62 7.74
N SER A 77 13.39 -4.66 8.30
CA SER A 77 13.82 -5.34 9.53
C SER A 77 14.21 -6.80 9.34
N ALA A 78 13.87 -7.41 8.21
CA ALA A 78 14.07 -8.83 7.95
C ALA A 78 14.45 -9.08 6.48
N THR A 79 15.75 -9.31 6.24
CA THR A 79 16.34 -9.56 4.92
C THR A 79 15.94 -10.92 4.31
N ASP A 80 15.42 -11.84 5.11
CA ASP A 80 14.96 -13.16 4.67
C ASP A 80 13.48 -13.18 4.22
N LYS A 81 12.71 -12.11 4.45
CA LYS A 81 11.25 -12.05 4.21
C LYS A 81 10.83 -11.44 2.87
N CYS A 82 11.74 -11.33 1.91
CA CYS A 82 11.48 -10.62 0.67
C CYS A 82 10.33 -11.20 -0.18
N ARG A 83 10.07 -12.51 -0.19
CA ARG A 83 9.11 -13.10 -1.14
C ARG A 83 7.69 -12.50 -1.08
N ALA A 84 7.18 -12.17 0.12
CA ALA A 84 5.86 -11.53 0.28
C ALA A 84 5.95 -9.99 0.20
N ALA A 85 7.08 -9.41 0.60
CA ALA A 85 7.30 -7.97 0.57
C ALA A 85 7.40 -7.43 -0.87
N PHE A 86 7.77 -8.23 -1.86
CA PHE A 86 7.97 -7.79 -3.25
C PHE A 86 6.74 -7.95 -4.17
N TYR A 87 5.55 -8.26 -3.64
CA TYR A 87 4.33 -8.01 -4.42
C TYR A 87 4.09 -6.51 -4.60
N ASN A 88 3.54 -6.13 -5.76
CA ASN A 88 2.98 -4.79 -5.95
C ASN A 88 1.98 -4.50 -4.82
N THR A 89 2.06 -3.33 -4.21
CA THR A 89 1.16 -2.99 -3.12
C THR A 89 -0.30 -2.99 -3.58
N SER A 90 -0.56 -2.61 -4.84
CA SER A 90 -1.89 -2.61 -5.43
C SER A 90 -2.56 -3.99 -5.45
N VAL A 91 -1.83 -5.08 -5.66
CA VAL A 91 -2.43 -6.43 -5.74
C VAL A 91 -2.93 -6.95 -4.38
N LYS A 92 -2.46 -6.34 -3.28
CA LYS A 92 -2.86 -6.66 -1.90
C LYS A 92 -4.10 -5.89 -1.45
N LEU A 93 -4.49 -4.84 -2.17
CA LEU A 93 -5.64 -4.02 -1.82
C LEU A 93 -6.96 -4.74 -2.13
N ASN A 94 -7.98 -4.46 -1.32
CA ASN A 94 -9.35 -4.79 -1.69
C ASN A 94 -9.74 -3.93 -2.92
N HIS A 95 -10.37 -4.53 -3.92
CA HIS A 95 -10.81 -3.87 -5.16
C HIS A 95 -11.69 -2.61 -4.96
N ARG A 96 -12.24 -2.41 -3.75
CA ARG A 96 -13.01 -1.21 -3.38
C ARG A 96 -12.16 -0.01 -2.98
N PHE A 97 -10.88 -0.21 -2.71
CA PHE A 97 -9.93 0.85 -2.43
C PHE A 97 -9.15 1.20 -3.69
N LYS A 98 -8.91 2.50 -3.89
CA LYS A 98 -8.11 3.02 -5.00
C LYS A 98 -6.94 3.81 -4.46
N ILE A 99 -5.77 3.63 -5.08
CA ILE A 99 -4.60 4.48 -4.83
C ILE A 99 -4.92 5.86 -5.39
N ALA A 100 -4.81 6.89 -4.55
CA ALA A 100 -5.11 8.25 -4.98
C ALA A 100 -4.09 8.73 -6.04
N PRO A 101 -4.50 9.50 -7.06
CA PRO A 101 -3.59 9.99 -8.10
C PRO A 101 -2.47 10.91 -7.61
N VAL A 102 -2.62 11.49 -6.41
CA VAL A 102 -1.59 12.33 -5.77
C VAL A 102 -0.36 11.54 -5.32
N ASN A 103 -0.47 10.22 -5.22
CA ASN A 103 0.69 9.38 -4.89
C ASN A 103 1.67 9.34 -6.07
N LEU A 104 2.91 9.03 -5.74
CA LEU A 104 3.95 8.63 -6.70
C LEU A 104 4.24 7.15 -6.51
N ASN A 105 4.96 6.58 -7.46
CA ASN A 105 5.45 5.22 -7.43
C ASN A 105 6.92 5.23 -7.00
N LEU A 106 7.20 4.48 -5.94
CA LEU A 106 8.50 3.96 -5.59
C LEU A 106 8.59 2.53 -6.16
N ILE A 107 9.59 2.26 -6.97
CA ILE A 107 9.80 0.96 -7.59
C ILE A 107 11.02 0.32 -6.94
N LEU A 108 10.84 -0.88 -6.39
CA LEU A 108 11.95 -1.71 -5.97
C LEU A 108 12.32 -2.68 -7.08
N TYR A 109 13.62 -2.84 -7.31
CA TYR A 109 14.22 -3.75 -8.26
C TYR A 109 15.02 -4.79 -7.51
N ASN A 110 14.54 -6.04 -7.52
CA ASN A 110 15.24 -7.18 -6.97
C ASN A 110 16.06 -7.84 -8.10
N CYS A 111 17.35 -7.52 -8.18
CA CYS A 111 18.23 -7.93 -9.28
C CYS A 111 19.18 -9.05 -8.87
N THR A 112 19.39 -10.04 -9.75
CA THR A 112 20.36 -11.12 -9.53
C THR A 112 21.79 -10.61 -9.54
N GLU A 113 22.58 -11.01 -8.55
CA GLU A 113 24.04 -10.79 -8.54
C GLU A 113 24.75 -11.74 -9.51
N GLU A 114 24.35 -13.02 -9.54
CA GLU A 114 25.01 -14.07 -10.35
C GLU A 114 25.03 -13.76 -11.86
N SER A 115 23.93 -13.24 -12.41
CA SER A 115 23.85 -12.92 -13.84
C SER A 115 24.46 -11.55 -14.19
N GLY A 116 24.97 -10.80 -13.22
CA GLY A 116 25.47 -9.44 -13.39
C GLY A 116 24.37 -8.37 -13.56
N ALA A 117 23.09 -8.74 -13.43
CA ALA A 117 21.97 -7.80 -13.53
C ALA A 117 22.06 -6.69 -12.47
N ALA A 118 22.40 -7.03 -11.23
CA ALA A 118 22.63 -6.06 -10.17
C ALA A 118 23.76 -5.08 -10.52
N ALA A 119 24.86 -5.56 -11.11
CA ALA A 119 25.97 -4.70 -11.54
C ALA A 119 25.56 -3.76 -12.69
N ALA A 120 24.70 -4.21 -13.60
CA ALA A 120 24.14 -3.37 -14.66
C ALA A 120 23.18 -2.32 -14.10
N ALA A 121 22.27 -2.71 -13.20
CA ALA A 121 21.32 -1.81 -12.57
C ALA A 121 22.03 -0.69 -11.77
N ARG A 122 23.11 -1.01 -11.04
CA ARG A 122 23.92 -0.01 -10.30
C ARG A 122 24.54 1.07 -11.18
N ARG A 123 24.71 0.84 -12.48
CA ARG A 123 25.21 1.86 -13.42
C ARG A 123 24.13 2.84 -13.86
N ASN A 124 22.85 2.55 -13.57
CA ASN A 124 21.75 3.46 -13.84
C ASN A 124 21.69 4.54 -12.75
N GLY A 125 21.99 5.79 -13.12
CA GLY A 125 22.00 6.93 -12.20
C GLY A 125 20.64 7.31 -11.61
N GLU A 126 19.54 6.74 -12.10
CA GLU A 126 18.19 6.93 -11.53
C GLU A 126 17.89 5.95 -10.38
N LEU A 127 18.73 4.93 -10.18
CA LEU A 127 18.53 3.91 -9.16
C LEU A 127 19.39 4.17 -7.92
N ALA A 128 18.75 4.21 -6.76
CA ALA A 128 19.43 4.25 -5.47
C ALA A 128 19.64 2.83 -4.93
N GLN A 129 20.81 2.58 -4.34
CA GLN A 129 21.06 1.34 -3.63
C GLN A 129 20.32 1.33 -2.29
N THR A 130 19.60 0.26 -1.98
CA THR A 130 18.94 0.09 -0.68
C THR A 130 19.79 -0.75 0.26
N ARG A 131 19.44 -0.76 1.55
CA ARG A 131 20.01 -1.68 2.53
C ARG A 131 19.25 -3.02 2.60
N VAL A 132 18.17 -3.14 1.83
CA VAL A 132 17.38 -4.36 1.74
C VAL A 132 18.19 -5.37 0.91
N SER A 133 18.38 -6.56 1.47
CA SER A 133 18.98 -7.70 0.79
C SER A 133 17.98 -8.85 0.89
N CYS A 134 17.82 -9.60 -0.20
CA CYS A 134 16.88 -10.71 -0.30
C CYS A 134 17.63 -12.03 -0.39
N GLY A 135 18.40 -12.32 0.66
CA GLY A 135 19.43 -13.35 0.63
C GLY A 135 20.71 -12.89 -0.08
N ASN A 136 21.67 -13.81 -0.22
CA ASN A 136 23.00 -13.50 -0.75
C ASN A 136 23.04 -13.35 -2.27
N GLU A 137 21.95 -13.69 -2.97
CA GLU A 137 21.90 -13.78 -4.43
C GLU A 137 21.34 -12.53 -5.10
N TRP A 138 20.72 -11.64 -4.32
CA TRP A 138 19.93 -10.54 -4.86
C TRP A 138 20.24 -9.20 -4.20
N ALA A 139 20.40 -8.17 -5.04
CA ALA A 139 20.51 -6.78 -4.64
C ALA A 139 19.21 -6.03 -4.92
N VAL A 140 18.79 -5.21 -3.96
CA VAL A 140 17.59 -4.38 -4.09
C VAL A 140 17.96 -2.93 -4.37
N LEU A 141 17.51 -2.41 -5.50
CA LEU A 141 17.63 -1.00 -5.87
C LEU A 141 16.26 -0.33 -5.87
N ALA A 142 16.23 0.99 -5.72
CA ALA A 142 15.03 1.80 -5.67
C ALA A 142 15.02 2.89 -6.74
N ARG A 143 13.88 3.11 -7.39
CA ARG A 143 13.60 4.27 -8.23
C ARG A 143 12.38 4.99 -7.68
N ALA A 144 12.45 6.30 -7.51
CA ALA A 144 11.36 7.08 -6.95
C ALA A 144 10.91 8.21 -7.89
N GLY A 145 9.80 8.86 -7.53
CA GLY A 145 9.29 10.02 -8.26
C GLY A 145 8.55 9.68 -9.55
N VAL A 146 8.27 8.40 -9.81
CA VAL A 146 7.53 7.98 -11.00
C VAL A 146 6.05 8.34 -10.80
N PRO A 147 5.38 9.04 -11.74
CA PRO A 147 3.96 9.34 -11.61
C PRO A 147 3.11 8.08 -11.40
N HIS A 148 2.04 8.19 -10.60
CA HIS A 148 1.14 7.06 -10.40
C HIS A 148 0.42 6.69 -11.70
N ASP A 149 0.74 5.50 -12.23
CA ASP A 149 0.04 4.92 -13.37
C ASP A 149 -1.20 4.15 -12.93
N VAL A 150 -2.36 4.80 -13.09
CA VAL A 150 -3.69 4.22 -12.84
C VAL A 150 -4.03 3.07 -13.79
N THR A 151 -3.36 2.95 -14.94
CA THR A 151 -3.61 1.89 -15.93
C THR A 151 -2.85 0.60 -15.61
N GLY A 152 -1.87 0.66 -14.71
CA GLY A 152 -1.12 -0.50 -14.25
C GLY A 152 -0.20 -1.12 -15.32
N LYS A 153 0.30 -0.34 -16.28
CA LYS A 153 1.21 -0.82 -17.33
C LYS A 153 2.63 -0.97 -16.82
N TYR A 154 2.81 -1.85 -15.85
CA TYR A 154 4.08 -2.05 -15.14
C TYR A 154 5.17 -2.73 -15.96
N ALA A 155 4.85 -3.25 -17.16
CA ALA A 155 5.85 -3.81 -18.08
C ALA A 155 6.93 -2.79 -18.47
N GLY A 156 6.60 -1.49 -18.50
CA GLY A 156 7.57 -0.42 -18.78
C GLY A 156 8.62 -0.21 -17.68
N TYR A 157 8.47 -0.86 -16.53
CA TYR A 157 9.45 -0.80 -15.46
C TYR A 157 10.45 -1.94 -15.50
N ALA A 158 10.27 -2.95 -16.36
CA ALA A 158 11.13 -4.13 -16.38
C ALA A 158 12.61 -3.77 -16.62
N LEU A 159 13.50 -4.36 -15.82
CA LEU A 159 14.94 -4.36 -16.04
C LEU A 159 15.39 -5.81 -16.21
N GLU A 160 16.29 -6.04 -17.17
CA GLU A 160 16.76 -7.40 -17.46
C GLU A 160 17.42 -8.03 -16.22
N GLY A 161 16.95 -9.22 -15.83
CA GLY A 161 17.42 -9.93 -14.65
C GLY A 161 16.99 -9.32 -13.31
N CYS A 162 15.99 -8.42 -13.30
CA CYS A 162 15.42 -7.86 -12.09
C CYS A 162 13.89 -8.03 -12.03
N ASP A 163 13.39 -8.44 -10.88
CA ASP A 163 11.97 -8.35 -10.58
C ASP A 163 11.63 -6.95 -10.08
N ALA A 164 10.52 -6.39 -10.55
CA ALA A 164 10.07 -5.05 -10.18
C ALA A 164 8.80 -5.08 -9.32
N SER A 165 8.81 -4.30 -8.23
CA SER A 165 7.67 -4.13 -7.32
C SER A 165 7.30 -2.66 -7.21
N VAL A 166 6.03 -2.35 -7.40
CA VAL A 166 5.51 -0.97 -7.34
C VAL A 166 4.85 -0.70 -5.99
N ILE A 167 5.34 0.33 -5.31
CA ILE A 167 4.87 0.80 -4.02
C ILE A 167 4.36 2.24 -4.18
N PRO A 168 3.08 2.51 -3.92
CA PRO A 168 2.59 3.88 -3.84
C PRO A 168 3.19 4.55 -2.61
N VAL A 169 3.62 5.79 -2.77
CA VAL A 169 4.16 6.64 -1.72
C VAL A 169 3.61 8.05 -1.89
N LEU A 170 3.46 8.79 -0.80
CA LEU A 170 3.09 10.21 -0.90
C LEU A 170 4.20 11.00 -1.57
N GLY A 171 3.81 11.79 -2.58
CA GLY A 171 4.70 12.79 -3.16
C GLY A 171 4.77 14.03 -2.28
N SER A 172 5.96 14.60 -2.10
CA SER A 172 6.12 15.97 -1.62
C SER A 172 6.14 16.94 -2.80
N SER A 173 5.87 18.23 -2.58
CA SER A 173 6.03 19.26 -3.61
C SER A 173 7.48 19.41 -4.08
N ALA A 174 8.47 18.98 -3.28
CA ALA A 174 9.88 18.94 -3.63
C ALA A 174 10.28 17.65 -4.39
N GLY A 175 9.33 16.78 -4.70
CA GLY A 175 9.56 15.46 -5.28
C GLY A 175 9.82 14.39 -4.22
N VAL A 176 10.28 13.22 -4.68
CA VAL A 176 10.56 12.05 -3.83
C VAL A 176 11.92 11.48 -4.23
N ASN A 177 12.77 11.22 -3.25
CA ASN A 177 14.10 10.67 -3.46
C ASN A 177 14.13 9.18 -3.12
N ALA A 178 14.70 8.35 -3.98
CA ALA A 178 14.82 6.92 -3.78
C ALA A 178 15.70 6.55 -2.58
N SER A 179 16.67 7.40 -2.22
CA SER A 179 17.51 7.21 -1.03
C SER A 179 16.72 7.30 0.28
N ASP A 180 15.54 7.94 0.27
CA ASP A 180 14.66 8.10 1.43
C ASP A 180 13.61 6.99 1.56
N TYR A 181 13.77 5.88 0.82
CA TYR A 181 12.78 4.78 0.72
C TYR A 181 12.25 4.28 2.07
N GLU A 182 13.10 4.24 3.11
CA GLU A 182 12.68 3.80 4.45
C GLU A 182 11.64 4.74 5.06
N GLN A 183 11.81 6.05 4.87
CA GLN A 183 10.85 7.04 5.34
C GLN A 183 9.60 7.00 4.48
N LEU A 184 9.73 6.81 3.17
CA LEU A 184 8.59 6.70 2.25
C LEU A 184 7.69 5.50 2.60
N PHE A 185 8.26 4.37 3.03
CA PHE A 185 7.45 3.24 3.53
C PHE A 185 6.72 3.57 4.82
N LYS A 186 7.31 4.39 5.70
CA LYS A 186 6.72 4.80 6.99
C LYS A 186 5.64 5.86 6.82
N ASP A 187 5.82 6.78 5.88
CA ASP A 187 4.84 7.83 5.57
C ASP A 187 3.63 7.24 4.84
N GLY A 188 3.85 6.18 4.07
CA GLY A 188 2.81 5.44 3.39
C GLY A 188 2.22 6.20 2.20
N PHE A 189 0.94 5.96 1.96
CA PHE A 189 0.25 6.42 0.77
C PHE A 189 -1.23 6.71 1.03
N LEU A 190 -1.81 7.55 0.18
CA LEU A 190 -3.22 7.91 0.24
C LEU A 190 -4.08 6.93 -0.54
N LEU A 191 -5.08 6.38 0.12
CA LEU A 191 -6.14 5.58 -0.47
C LEU A 191 -7.45 6.35 -0.46
N THR A 192 -8.32 6.01 -1.42
CA THR A 192 -9.70 6.50 -1.50
C THR A 192 -10.66 5.34 -1.57
N TRP A 193 -11.90 5.56 -1.17
CA TRP A 193 -13.00 4.61 -1.35
C TRP A 193 -14.22 5.29 -1.97
N ASP A 194 -14.97 4.53 -2.76
CA ASP A 194 -16.20 5.03 -3.37
C ASP A 194 -17.39 4.92 -2.40
N ARG A 195 -18.34 5.84 -2.56
CA ARG A 195 -19.62 5.81 -1.86
C ARG A 195 -20.48 4.66 -2.40
N PRO A 196 -21.35 4.04 -1.59
CA PRO A 196 -22.37 3.14 -2.10
C PRO A 196 -23.19 3.80 -3.21
N PRO A 197 -23.37 3.14 -4.37
CA PRO A 197 -24.34 3.61 -5.35
C PRO A 197 -25.73 3.59 -4.69
N GLY A 198 -26.34 4.75 -4.47
CA GLY A 198 -27.70 4.86 -3.92
C GLY A 198 -27.98 5.97 -2.91
N THR A 199 -26.99 6.70 -2.40
CA THR A 199 -27.25 7.85 -1.51
C THR A 199 -27.43 9.14 -2.29
N VAL A 200 -28.59 9.26 -2.94
CA VAL A 200 -29.10 10.53 -3.47
C VAL A 200 -29.22 11.51 -2.30
N GLN A 201 -28.56 12.67 -2.38
CA GLN A 201 -28.87 13.78 -1.47
C GLN A 201 -30.36 14.09 -1.63
N SER A 202 -31.12 13.97 -0.56
CA SER A 202 -32.45 14.59 -0.49
C SER A 202 -32.25 16.10 -0.63
N VAL A 203 -32.32 16.59 -1.88
CA VAL A 203 -32.49 18.00 -2.15
C VAL A 203 -33.90 18.31 -1.64
N ASN A 204 -33.97 19.00 -0.51
CA ASN A 204 -35.23 19.54 0.00
C ASN A 204 -35.78 20.52 -1.05
N ALA A 205 -36.72 20.05 -1.86
CA ALA A 205 -37.57 20.92 -2.65
C ALA A 205 -38.66 21.47 -1.72
N THR A 206 -38.48 22.71 -1.29
CA THR A 206 -39.53 23.52 -0.66
C THR A 206 -40.54 23.92 -1.73
N TYR A 207 -41.80 23.56 -1.53
CA TYR A 207 -42.97 24.22 -2.14
C TYR A 207 -43.68 25.01 -1.05
#